data_AF-A0A661DTB9-F1
#
_entry.id   AF-A0A661DTB9-F1
#
_cell.length_a   1.000
_cell.length_b   1.000
_cell.length_c   1.000
_cell.angle_alpha   90.00
_cell.angle_beta   90.00
_cell.angle_gamma   90.00
#
_symmetry.space_group_name_H-M   'P 1'
#
loop_
_entity.id
_entity.type
_entity.pdbx_description
1 polymer ?
#
loop_
_entity_poly.entity_id
_entity_poly.type
_entity_poly.pdbx_seq_one_letter_code
_entity_poly.pdbx_strand_id
1 'polypeptide(L)' 'MKGSSRGEENRAFYNCLSTKDGTTVIEILDRMVSGNLLRKHDGGVDEHATMYAIGQHDIVKQIKQRIEDGKMAR' A
#
# COMPACT_ATOMS: atom_id res chain seq x y z
N MET A 1 -24.14 -8.26 -6.95
CA MET A 1 -23.33 -7.15 -7.48
C MET A 1 -22.36 -7.72 -8.50
N LYS A 2 -22.26 -7.17 -9.72
CA LYS A 2 -21.18 -7.55 -10.64
C LYS A 2 -19.88 -6.99 -10.05
N GLY A 3 -18.90 -7.86 -9.79
CA GLY A 3 -17.57 -7.43 -9.34
C GLY A 3 -16.85 -6.69 -10.46
N SER A 4 -16.05 -5.69 -10.11
CA SER A 4 -15.14 -5.03 -11.04
C SER A 4 -14.10 -6.02 -11.56
N SER A 5 -13.71 -5.88 -12.83
CA SER A 5 -12.54 -6.58 -13.35
C SER A 5 -11.25 -6.03 -12.74
N ARG A 6 -10.20 -6.86 -12.66
CA ARG A 6 -8.90 -6.44 -12.13
C ARG A 6 -8.31 -5.23 -12.88
N GLY A 7 -8.57 -5.13 -14.19
CA GLY A 7 -8.17 -3.98 -15.00
C GLY A 7 -8.94 -2.71 -14.64
N GLU A 8 -10.24 -2.81 -14.37
CA GLU A 8 -11.04 -1.67 -13.89
C GLU A 8 -10.58 -1.17 -12.52
N GLU A 9 -10.26 -2.09 -11.61
CA GLU A 9 -9.70 -1.75 -10.31
C GLU A 9 -8.37 -1.00 -10.44
N ASN A 10 -7.41 -1.54 -11.20
CA ASN A 10 -6.10 -0.92 -11.37
C ASN A 10 -6.22 0.49 -12.00
N ARG A 11 -7.12 0.66 -12.97
CA ARG A 11 -7.42 1.99 -13.53
C ARG A 11 -8.00 2.94 -12.49
N ALA A 12 -8.88 2.47 -11.61
CA ALA A 12 -9.42 3.29 -10.53
C ALA A 12 -8.32 3.72 -9.56
N PHE A 13 -7.44 2.80 -9.14
CA PHE A 13 -6.27 3.12 -8.30
C PHE A 13 -5.40 4.19 -8.95
N TYR A 14 -5.04 4.02 -10.22
CA TYR A 14 -4.25 5.00 -10.96
C TYR A 14 -4.94 6.36 -11.00
N ASN A 15 -6.19 6.42 -11.50
CA ASN A 15 -6.91 7.69 -11.67
C ASN A 15 -7.08 8.47 -10.36
N CYS A 16 -7.29 7.77 -9.23
CA CYS A 16 -7.42 8.41 -7.91
C CYS A 16 -6.07 8.88 -7.35
N LEU A 17 -5.04 8.04 -7.45
CA LEU A 17 -3.79 8.22 -6.71
C LEU A 17 -2.66 8.85 -7.53
N SER A 18 -2.86 9.07 -8.83
CA SER A 18 -1.94 9.85 -9.67
C SER A 18 -2.21 11.37 -9.64
N THR A 19 -3.21 11.81 -8.87
CA THR A 19 -3.47 13.24 -8.62
C THR A 19 -2.47 13.82 -7.62
N LYS A 20 -2.31 15.15 -7.54
CA LYS A 20 -1.39 15.79 -6.59
C LYS A 20 -1.68 15.42 -5.13
N ASP A 21 -2.96 15.36 -4.76
CA ASP A 21 -3.36 14.96 -3.41
C ASP A 21 -3.20 13.45 -3.22
N GLY A 22 -3.51 12.67 -4.27
CA GLY A 22 -3.29 11.22 -4.28
C GLY A 22 -1.83 10.83 -4.06
N THR A 23 -0.88 11.51 -4.73
CA THR A 23 0.55 11.30 -4.51
C THR A 23 0.96 11.66 -3.09
N THR A 24 0.43 12.76 -2.54
CA THR A 24 0.67 13.16 -1.15
C THR A 24 0.17 12.10 -0.16
N VAL A 25 -1.01 11.53 -0.40
CA VAL A 25 -1.56 10.43 0.42
C VAL A 25 -0.63 9.21 0.36
N ILE A 26 -0.14 8.84 -0.82
CA ILE A 26 0.76 7.68 -0.98
C ILE A 26 2.08 7.90 -0.26
N GLU A 27 2.66 9.11 -0.32
CA GLU A 27 3.86 9.46 0.43
C GLU A 27 3.64 9.39 1.96
N ILE A 28 2.47 9.79 2.45
CA ILE A 28 2.11 9.65 3.87
C ILE A 28 2.03 8.16 4.24
N LEU A 29 1.31 7.35 3.47
CA LEU A 29 1.17 5.92 3.71
C LEU A 29 2.52 5.21 3.69
N ASP A 30 3.39 5.57 2.74
CA ASP A 30 4.73 5.01 2.64
C ASP A 30 5.57 5.31 3.88
N ARG A 31 5.56 6.56 4.36
CA ARG A 31 6.27 6.95 5.59
C ARG A 31 5.77 6.21 6.83
N MET A 32 4.49 5.86 6.88
CA MET A 32 3.93 5.07 7.99
C MET A 32 4.50 3.66 8.04
N VAL A 33 4.86 3.09 6.89
CA VAL A 33 5.30 1.69 6.77
C VAL A 33 6.79 1.52 6.49
N SER A 34 7.51 2.58 6.08
CA SER A 34 8.94 2.56 5.72
C SER A 34 9.90 2.44 6.91
N GLY A 35 9.40 2.09 8.09
CA GLY A 35 10.19 1.93 9.32
C GLY A 35 10.67 0.49 9.55
N ASN A 36 11.20 0.24 10.76
CA ASN A 36 11.55 -1.12 11.18
C ASN A 36 10.30 -2.01 11.21
N LEU A 37 10.26 -3.01 10.32
CA LEU A 37 9.23 -4.04 10.31
C LEU A 37 9.29 -4.90 11.58
N LEU A 38 10.50 -5.10 12.11
CA LEU A 38 10.73 -5.74 13.41
C LEU A 38 10.30 -4.78 14.52
N ARG A 39 9.22 -5.13 15.21
CA ARG A 39 8.74 -4.41 16.38
C ARG A 39 9.30 -5.08 17.64
N LYS A 40 9.76 -4.26 18.58
CA LYS A 40 10.34 -4.72 19.83
C LYS A 40 9.49 -4.24 21.00
N HIS A 41 9.28 -5.13 21.95
CA HIS A 41 8.62 -4.84 23.21
C HIS A 41 9.38 -5.57 24.33
N ASP A 42 9.63 -4.89 25.45
CA ASP A 42 10.33 -5.43 26.62
C ASP A 42 11.64 -6.18 26.33
N GLY A 43 12.46 -5.62 25.44
CA GLY A 43 13.78 -6.19 25.10
C GLY A 43 13.75 -7.38 24.14
N GLY A 44 12.56 -7.88 23.77
CA GLY A 44 12.35 -8.93 22.78
C GLY A 44 11.73 -8.42 21.48
N VAL A 45 11.68 -9.29 20.46
CA VAL A 45 10.87 -9.04 19.26
C VAL A 45 9.42 -9.42 19.58
N ASP A 46 8.50 -8.51 19.30
CA ASP A 46 7.07 -8.78 19.34
C ASP A 46 6.65 -9.30 17.97
N GLU A 47 6.34 -10.60 17.91
CA GLU A 47 5.96 -11.29 16.67
C GLU A 47 4.65 -10.76 16.09
N HIS A 48 3.66 -10.46 16.94
CA HIS A 48 2.36 -9.97 16.50
C HIS A 48 2.45 -8.56 15.92
N ALA A 49 3.14 -7.67 16.62
CA ALA A 49 3.37 -6.31 16.14
C ALA A 49 4.24 -6.29 14.87
N THR A 50 5.20 -7.20 14.76
CA THR A 50 6.02 -7.39 13.56
C THR A 50 5.18 -7.86 12.38
N MET A 51 4.34 -8.89 12.56
CA MET A 51 3.45 -9.39 11.51
C MET A 51 2.46 -8.33 11.04
N TYR A 52 1.93 -7.52 11.96
CA TYR A 52 1.07 -6.40 11.60
C TYR A 52 1.80 -5.35 10.75
N ALA A 53 3.02 -4.98 11.14
CA ALA A 53 3.82 -4.02 10.37
C ALA A 53 4.16 -4.54 8.96
N ILE A 54 4.47 -5.83 8.82
CA ILE A 54 4.68 -6.49 7.52
C ILE A 54 3.41 -6.41 6.67
N GLY A 55 2.26 -6.77 7.24
CA GLY A 55 0.99 -6.73 6.50
C GLY A 55 0.62 -5.33 6.00
N GLN A 56 0.84 -4.29 6.82
CA GLN A 56 0.63 -2.90 6.40
C GLN A 56 1.58 -2.50 5.25
N HIS A 57 2.85 -2.86 5.37
CA HIS A 57 3.84 -2.60 4.33
C HIS A 57 3.45 -3.26 3.00
N ASP A 58 2.99 -4.51 3.04
CA ASP A 58 2.56 -5.25 1.85
C ASP A 58 1.33 -4.64 1.18
N ILE A 59 0.38 -4.11 1.96
CA ILE A 59 -0.78 -3.38 1.41
C ILE A 59 -0.32 -2.13 0.65
N VAL A 60 0.56 -1.32 1.23
CA VAL A 60 1.07 -0.11 0.57
C VAL A 60 1.83 -0.46 -0.71
N LYS A 61 2.63 -1.53 -0.68
CA LYS A 61 3.32 -2.05 -1.87
C LYS A 61 2.35 -2.49 -2.96
N GLN A 62 1.27 -3.18 -2.59
CA GLN A 62 0.22 -3.59 -3.53
C GLN A 62 -0.51 -2.38 -4.13
N ILE A 63 -0.79 -1.33 -3.35
CA ILE A 63 -1.40 -0.09 -3.85
C ILE A 63 -0.49 0.54 -4.91
N LYS A 64 0.81 0.70 -4.60
CA LYS A 64 1.80 1.22 -5.56
C LYS A 64 1.86 0.39 -6.84
N GLN A 65 1.86 -0.93 -6.72
CA GLN A 65 1.85 -1.82 -7.89
C GLN A 65 0.58 -1.65 -8.74
N ARG A 66 -0.60 -1.54 -8.11
CA ARG A 66 -1.87 -1.33 -8.83
C ARG A 66 -1.92 0.00 -9.58
N ILE A 67 -1.29 1.04 -9.04
CA ILE A 67 -1.14 2.33 -9.73
C ILE A 67 -0.29 2.16 -11.00
N GLU A 68 0.87 1.50 -10.90
CA GLU A 68 1.74 1.23 -12.05
C GLU A 68 1.05 0.34 -13.10
N ASP A 69 0.37 -0.72 -12.67
CA ASP A 69 -0.41 -1.57 -13.57
C ASP A 69 -1.53 -0.78 -14.27
N GLY A 70 -2.20 0.13 -13.54
CA GLY A 70 -3.26 0.98 -14.08
C GLY A 70 -2.76 2.00 -15.10
N LYS A 71 -1.49 2.43 -14.97
CA LYS A 71 -0.79 3.27 -15.95
C LYS A 71 -0.50 2.50 -17.25
N MET A 72 -0.10 1.24 -17.15
CA MET A 72 0.23 0.37 -18.29
C MET A 72 -0.99 -0.20 -19.02
N ALA A 73 -2.14 -0.30 -18.36
CA ALA A 73 -3.38 -0.80 -18.94
C ALA A 73 -4.10 0.20 -19.87
N ARG A 74 -3.38 1.19 -20.39
CA ARG A 74 -3.87 2.24 -21.30
C ARG A 74 -3.46 1.95 -22.74
#